data_AF-A0A1X0B5S0-F1
#
_entry.id   AF-A0A1X0B5S0-F1
#
_cell.length_a   1.000
_cell.length_b   1.000
_cell.length_c   1.000
_cell.angle_alpha   90.00
_cell.angle_beta   90.00
_cell.angle_gamma   90.00
#
_symmetry.space_group_name_H-M   'P 1'
#
loop_
_entity.id
_entity.type
_entity.pdbx_description
1 polymer ?
#
loop_
_entity_poly.entity_id
_entity_poly.type
_entity_poly.pdbx_seq_one_letter_code
_entity_poly.pdbx_strand_id
1 'polypeptide(L)'
;MTVTTESQAEAAQSVEQPGVEVAKASAVWVLIAGVVGLAAALTLTYEKIEILINPKYVPSCSINPVLSCGSVMVTPQASAFGFPNPLIGIVAFTVVVVTGVLAVANIRLPRWYWAGLAVGTLLGAVFVHWLIFQSLYRIGALCPYCMGVWAVTIPLLVVASSIALEPLHGNAVLRVIHQWRWSLVALWFTALILLILARFWNYWSTLL
;
A
#
# COMPACT_ATOMS: atom_id res chain seq x y z
N MET A 1 4.78 55.54 29.84
CA MET A 1 4.33 54.33 30.55
C MET A 1 3.46 53.52 29.59
N THR A 2 3.87 52.28 29.32
CA THR A 2 3.06 51.05 29.15
C THR A 2 1.99 51.07 28.03
N VAL A 3 1.94 50.19 27.02
CA VAL A 3 2.16 48.73 26.95
C VAL A 3 2.21 48.37 25.45
N THR A 4 3.19 47.60 24.97
CA THR A 4 3.06 46.77 23.74
C THR A 4 3.99 45.52 23.77
N THR A 5 4.30 44.98 24.93
CA THR A 5 5.17 43.79 25.07
C THR A 5 4.43 42.45 25.05
N GLU A 6 3.10 42.43 25.07
CA GLU A 6 2.33 41.16 25.09
C GLU A 6 2.23 40.48 23.71
N SER A 7 2.33 41.23 22.61
CA SER A 7 2.14 40.66 21.26
C SER A 7 3.27 39.73 20.78
N GLN A 8 4.44 39.73 21.42
CA GLN A 8 5.59 38.92 20.99
C GLN A 8 5.74 37.59 21.75
N ALA A 9 5.00 37.39 22.85
CA ALA A 9 5.07 36.14 23.62
C ALA A 9 4.20 35.02 23.03
N GLU A 10 3.14 35.35 22.28
CA GLU A 10 2.19 34.37 21.74
C GLU A 10 2.60 33.80 20.36
N ALA A 11 3.48 34.50 19.61
CA ALA A 11 3.95 34.04 18.31
C ALA A 11 5.11 33.05 18.36
N ALA A 12 5.76 32.89 19.53
CA ALA A 12 6.94 32.05 19.71
C ALA A 12 6.63 30.60 20.15
N GLN A 13 5.35 30.26 20.33
CA GLN A 13 4.89 28.88 20.55
C GLN A 13 4.45 28.23 19.23
N SER A 14 5.24 28.33 18.17
CA SER A 14 5.03 27.53 16.96
C SER A 14 5.51 26.10 17.19
N VAL A 15 4.72 25.39 18.00
CA VAL A 15 4.48 23.94 17.95
C VAL A 15 5.72 23.07 17.74
N GLU A 16 6.52 22.87 18.78
CA GLU A 16 7.34 21.67 18.89
C GLU A 16 6.39 20.48 19.09
N GLN A 17 5.81 19.96 17.99
CA GLN A 17 5.10 18.68 18.08
C GLN A 17 6.17 17.62 18.36
N PRO A 18 6.15 16.95 19.51
CA PRO A 18 7.05 15.82 19.72
C PRO A 18 6.72 14.81 18.62
N GLY A 19 7.68 14.59 17.71
CA GLY A 19 7.50 13.64 16.63
C GLY A 19 7.22 12.25 17.20
N VAL A 20 6.49 11.43 16.45
CA VAL A 20 6.00 10.14 16.93
C VAL A 20 7.16 9.16 17.09
N GLU A 21 7.25 8.51 18.25
CA GLU A 21 8.17 7.39 18.43
C GLU A 21 7.58 6.13 17.80
N VAL A 22 8.30 5.55 16.84
CA VAL A 22 7.87 4.35 16.14
C VAL A 22 8.67 3.17 16.65
N ALA A 23 7.97 2.10 17.04
CA ALA A 23 8.62 0.85 17.43
C ALA A 23 9.51 0.33 16.28
N LYS A 24 10.74 -0.11 16.61
CA LYS A 24 11.72 -0.59 15.61
C LYS A 24 11.15 -1.63 14.66
N ALA A 25 10.34 -2.57 15.16
CA ALA A 25 9.69 -3.59 14.33
C ALA A 25 8.74 -2.97 13.28
N SER A 26 7.94 -1.97 13.66
CA SER A 26 7.07 -1.25 12.73
C SER A 26 7.88 -0.47 11.69
N ALA A 27 8.96 0.21 12.11
CA ALA A 27 9.83 0.95 11.21
C ALA A 27 10.48 0.04 10.14
N VAL A 28 11.04 -1.09 10.58
CA VAL A 28 11.62 -2.11 9.68
C VAL A 28 10.56 -2.67 8.74
N TRP A 29 9.36 -2.94 9.25
CA TRP A 29 8.26 -3.44 8.41
C TRP A 29 7.84 -2.42 7.34
N VAL A 30 7.69 -1.14 7.68
CA VAL A 30 7.37 -0.08 6.70
C VAL A 30 8.43 -0.04 5.60
N LEU A 31 9.72 -0.15 5.96
CA LEU A 31 10.80 -0.19 4.98
C LEU A 31 10.70 -1.41 4.06
N ILE A 32 10.52 -2.61 4.61
CA ILE A 32 10.38 -3.85 3.83
C ILE A 32 9.19 -3.75 2.87
N ALA A 33 8.03 -3.32 3.37
CA ALA A 33 6.84 -3.18 2.57
C ALA A 33 7.01 -2.13 1.45
N GLY A 34 7.70 -1.02 1.75
CA GLY A 34 8.09 -0.02 0.75
C GLY A 34 9.00 -0.60 -0.33
N VAL A 35 10.06 -1.32 0.05
CA VAL A 35 11.03 -1.91 -0.91
C VAL A 35 10.35 -2.95 -1.80
N VAL A 36 9.54 -3.84 -1.22
CA VAL A 36 8.81 -4.86 -1.98
C VAL A 36 7.81 -4.22 -2.94
N GLY A 37 7.03 -3.24 -2.48
CA GLY A 37 6.07 -2.53 -3.32
C GLY A 37 6.74 -1.74 -4.44
N LEU A 38 7.86 -1.08 -4.15
CA LEU A 38 8.63 -0.33 -5.13
C LEU A 38 9.26 -1.24 -6.18
N ALA A 39 9.86 -2.36 -5.76
CA ALA A 39 10.42 -3.35 -6.66
C ALA A 39 9.34 -3.91 -7.60
N ALA A 40 8.17 -4.30 -7.06
CA ALA A 40 7.05 -4.78 -7.86
C ALA A 40 6.56 -3.71 -8.86
N ALA A 41 6.44 -2.45 -8.44
CA ALA A 41 6.00 -1.35 -9.30
C ALA A 41 7.01 -1.04 -10.42
N LEU A 42 8.32 -1.07 -10.12
CA LEU A 42 9.39 -0.90 -11.09
C LEU A 42 9.38 -2.04 -12.11
N THR A 43 9.29 -3.29 -11.65
CA THR A 43 9.21 -4.44 -12.55
C THR A 43 7.96 -4.37 -13.43
N LEU A 44 6.78 -4.08 -12.86
CA LEU A 44 5.55 -3.90 -13.65
C LEU A 44 5.68 -2.80 -14.70
N THR A 45 6.38 -1.71 -14.39
CA THR A 45 6.63 -0.62 -15.33
C THR A 45 7.55 -1.07 -16.46
N TYR A 46 8.64 -1.76 -16.12
CA TYR A 46 9.57 -2.34 -17.10
C TYR A 46 8.88 -3.31 -18.04
N GLU A 47 8.12 -4.26 -17.49
CA GLU A 47 7.34 -5.26 -18.25
C GLU A 47 6.33 -4.58 -19.18
N LYS A 48 5.67 -3.50 -18.72
CA LYS A 48 4.73 -2.74 -19.54
C LYS A 48 5.43 -2.03 -20.70
N ILE A 49 6.63 -1.46 -20.47
CA ILE A 49 7.42 -0.82 -21.52
C ILE A 49 7.83 -1.86 -22.58
N GLU A 50 8.28 -3.04 -22.16
CA GLU A 50 8.71 -4.08 -23.09
C GLU A 50 7.55 -4.61 -23.95
N ILE A 51 6.34 -4.76 -23.38
CA ILE A 51 5.13 -5.07 -24.16
C ILE A 51 4.81 -3.97 -25.19
N LEU A 52 5.03 -2.69 -24.85
CA LEU A 52 4.78 -1.57 -25.76
C LEU A 52 5.81 -1.54 -26.91
N ILE A 53 7.05 -1.95 -26.66
CA ILE A 53 8.10 -2.05 -27.67
C ILE A 53 7.86 -3.27 -28.57
N ASN A 54 7.57 -4.43 -27.97
CA ASN A 54 7.35 -5.68 -28.65
C ASN A 54 6.07 -6.35 -28.15
N PRO A 55 4.96 -6.27 -28.92
CA PRO A 55 3.68 -6.90 -28.55
C PRO A 55 3.74 -8.43 -28.40
N LYS A 56 4.80 -9.09 -28.88
CA LYS A 56 5.02 -10.54 -28.71
C LYS A 56 5.85 -10.88 -27.46
N TYR A 57 6.27 -9.89 -26.69
CA TYR A 57 7.00 -10.11 -25.45
C TYR A 57 6.13 -10.84 -24.43
N VAL A 58 6.71 -11.86 -23.79
CA VAL A 58 6.05 -12.64 -22.74
C VAL A 58 6.61 -12.17 -21.39
N PRO A 59 5.77 -11.53 -20.55
CA PRO A 59 6.24 -11.04 -19.26
C PRO A 59 6.74 -12.14 -18.35
N SER A 60 7.74 -11.83 -17.52
CA SER A 60 8.34 -12.81 -16.58
C SER A 60 7.32 -13.41 -15.60
N CYS A 61 6.28 -12.65 -15.29
CA CYS A 61 5.19 -13.05 -14.39
C CYS A 61 3.98 -13.67 -15.12
N SER A 62 4.12 -14.02 -16.40
CA SER A 62 3.14 -14.80 -17.17
C SER A 62 3.51 -16.28 -17.15
N ILE A 63 3.03 -16.99 -16.13
CA ILE A 63 3.41 -18.39 -15.85
C ILE A 63 2.39 -19.35 -16.48
N ASN A 64 1.11 -19.01 -16.40
CA ASN A 64 0.02 -19.83 -16.93
C ASN A 64 -1.17 -18.93 -17.32
N PRO A 65 -2.24 -19.47 -17.94
CA PRO A 65 -3.38 -18.67 -18.37
C PRO A 65 -4.10 -17.91 -17.24
N VAL A 66 -4.02 -18.39 -16.00
CA VAL A 66 -4.62 -17.75 -14.82
C VAL A 66 -3.68 -16.70 -14.21
N LEU A 67 -2.38 -16.97 -14.16
CA LEU A 67 -1.31 -16.13 -13.66
C LEU A 67 -0.59 -15.48 -14.85
N SER A 68 -1.24 -14.50 -15.46
CA SER A 68 -0.78 -13.83 -16.68
C SER A 68 -0.79 -12.32 -16.53
N CYS A 69 0.40 -11.73 -16.38
CA CYS A 69 0.57 -10.28 -16.37
C CYS A 69 0.24 -9.63 -17.71
N GLY A 70 0.58 -10.28 -18.82
CA GLY A 70 0.36 -9.71 -20.16
C GLY A 70 -1.11 -9.43 -20.43
N SER A 71 -1.99 -10.37 -20.10
CA SER A 71 -3.45 -10.21 -20.27
C SER A 71 -4.03 -9.08 -19.42
N VAL A 72 -3.49 -8.84 -18.22
CA VAL A 72 -3.93 -7.77 -17.31
C VAL A 72 -3.41 -6.41 -17.79
N MET A 73 -2.14 -6.34 -18.20
CA MET A 73 -1.47 -5.08 -18.55
C MET A 73 -2.02 -4.42 -19.80
N VAL A 74 -2.61 -5.17 -20.74
CA VAL A 74 -3.19 -4.61 -21.98
C VAL A 74 -4.60 -4.04 -21.78
N THR A 75 -5.18 -4.20 -20.58
CA THR A 75 -6.54 -3.73 -20.31
C THR A 75 -6.60 -2.24 -20.01
N PRO A 76 -7.72 -1.55 -20.32
CA PRO A 76 -7.92 -0.15 -19.93
C PRO A 76 -7.79 0.10 -18.43
N GLN A 77 -8.15 -0.90 -17.61
CA GLN A 77 -8.05 -0.85 -16.15
C GLN A 77 -6.60 -0.72 -15.66
N ALA A 78 -5.62 -1.19 -16.43
CA ALA A 78 -4.20 -1.03 -16.12
C ALA A 78 -3.70 0.42 -16.29
N SER A 79 -4.51 1.29 -16.89
CA SER A 79 -4.26 2.72 -17.05
C SER A 79 -5.47 3.55 -16.64
N ALA A 80 -5.99 3.33 -15.43
CA ALA A 80 -7.27 3.88 -14.97
C ALA A 80 -7.31 5.42 -14.96
N PHE A 81 -6.16 6.06 -14.79
CA PHE A 81 -6.02 7.52 -14.75
C PHE A 81 -5.40 8.10 -16.05
N GLY A 82 -5.42 7.33 -17.15
CA GLY A 82 -4.84 7.74 -18.44
C GLY A 82 -3.34 7.45 -18.59
N PHE A 83 -2.69 6.98 -17.52
CA PHE A 83 -1.30 6.54 -17.52
C PHE A 83 -1.18 5.19 -16.79
N PRO A 84 -0.09 4.42 -17.00
CA PRO A 84 0.08 3.12 -16.37
C PRO A 84 0.03 3.21 -14.84
N ASN A 85 -0.88 2.46 -14.22
CA ASN A 85 -1.03 2.39 -12.76
C ASN A 85 0.29 2.08 -12.01
N PRO A 86 1.23 1.26 -12.54
CA PRO A 86 2.52 1.04 -11.87
C PRO A 86 3.31 2.31 -11.56
N LEU A 87 3.12 3.40 -12.32
CA LEU A 87 3.77 4.68 -12.04
C LEU A 87 3.28 5.31 -10.72
N ILE A 88 1.98 5.15 -10.40
CA ILE A 88 1.44 5.56 -9.09
C ILE A 88 2.13 4.77 -7.98
N GLY A 89 2.33 3.47 -8.22
CA GLY A 89 3.05 2.57 -7.31
C GLY A 89 4.48 3.05 -7.06
N ILE A 90 5.24 3.41 -8.11
CA ILE A 90 6.62 3.91 -7.95
C ILE A 90 6.64 5.13 -7.03
N VAL A 91 5.78 6.13 -7.28
CA VAL A 91 5.76 7.36 -6.47
C VAL A 91 5.35 7.04 -5.03
N ALA A 92 4.24 6.32 -4.85
CA ALA A 92 3.72 6.02 -3.51
C ALA A 92 4.70 5.17 -2.68
N PHE A 93 5.24 4.09 -3.25
CA PHE A 93 6.17 3.22 -2.53
C PHE A 93 7.54 3.86 -2.32
N THR A 94 7.98 4.80 -3.17
CA THR A 94 9.18 5.60 -2.89
C THR A 94 9.00 6.43 -1.62
N VAL A 95 7.84 7.06 -1.43
CA VAL A 95 7.53 7.79 -0.18
C VAL A 95 7.54 6.83 1.02
N VAL A 96 6.98 5.62 0.88
CA VAL A 96 7.01 4.59 1.93
C VAL A 96 8.43 4.15 2.25
N VAL A 97 9.29 3.93 1.25
CA VAL A 97 10.71 3.58 1.46
C VAL A 97 11.43 4.69 2.22
N VAL A 98 11.30 5.94 1.77
CA VAL A 98 11.91 7.09 2.46
C VAL A 98 11.42 7.17 3.90
N THR A 99 10.11 7.02 4.12
CA THR A 99 9.52 6.97 5.47
C THR A 99 10.15 5.86 6.31
N GLY A 100 10.28 4.66 5.76
CA GLY A 100 10.86 3.50 6.42
C GLY A 100 12.32 3.73 6.80
N VAL A 101 13.13 4.31 5.91
CA VAL A 101 14.53 4.66 6.19
C VAL A 101 14.61 5.67 7.34
N LEU A 102 13.81 6.74 7.29
CA LEU A 102 13.78 7.76 8.34
C LEU A 102 13.34 7.16 9.69
N ALA A 103 12.32 6.31 9.69
CA ALA A 103 11.84 5.63 10.89
C ALA A 103 12.88 4.66 11.47
N VAL A 104 13.60 3.91 10.64
CA VAL A 104 14.68 3.00 11.09
C VAL A 104 15.87 3.80 11.65
N ALA A 105 16.15 4.98 11.09
CA ALA A 105 17.14 5.91 11.60
C ALA A 105 16.72 6.61 12.91
N ASN A 106 15.56 6.28 13.49
CA ASN A 106 14.95 6.91 14.66
C ASN A 106 14.69 8.41 14.48
N ILE A 107 14.45 8.86 13.25
CA ILE A 107 14.02 10.23 12.98
C ILE A 107 12.53 10.31 13.33
N ARG A 108 12.21 11.17 14.32
CA ARG A 108 10.85 11.37 14.80
C ARG A 108 10.07 12.23 13.79
N LEU A 109 9.25 11.59 12.98
CA LEU A 109 8.39 12.26 12.01
C LEU A 109 7.16 12.87 12.70
N PRO A 110 6.68 14.04 12.23
CA PRO A 110 5.50 14.69 12.81
C PRO A 110 4.23 13.87 12.52
N ARG A 111 3.21 14.06 13.36
CA ARG A 111 1.97 13.27 13.32
C ARG A 111 1.18 13.43 12.02
N TRP A 112 1.15 14.64 11.47
CA TRP A 112 0.46 14.92 10.21
C TRP A 112 1.03 14.09 9.05
N TYR A 113 2.33 13.76 9.10
CA TYR A 113 2.98 12.94 8.10
C TYR A 113 2.47 11.50 8.15
N TRP A 114 2.41 10.91 9.35
CA TRP A 114 1.83 9.58 9.55
C TRP A 114 0.34 9.52 9.20
N ALA A 115 -0.42 10.58 9.50
CA ALA A 115 -1.81 10.69 9.07
C ALA A 115 -1.94 10.75 7.53
N GLY A 116 -1.08 11.53 6.86
CA GLY A 116 -1.01 11.57 5.40
C GLY A 116 -0.67 10.20 4.81
N LEU A 117 0.27 9.47 5.41
CA LEU A 117 0.62 8.11 5.00
C LEU A 117 -0.55 7.13 5.20
N ALA A 118 -1.28 7.23 6.32
CA ALA A 118 -2.46 6.40 6.58
C ALA A 118 -3.57 6.68 5.56
N VAL A 119 -3.83 7.95 5.23
CA VAL A 119 -4.80 8.33 4.20
C VAL A 119 -4.35 7.84 2.81
N GLY A 120 -3.08 8.02 2.46
CA GLY A 120 -2.53 7.54 1.19
C GLY A 120 -2.61 6.01 1.04
N THR A 121 -2.27 5.27 2.10
CA THR A 121 -2.40 3.80 2.12
C THR A 121 -3.86 3.34 2.13
N LEU A 122 -4.79 4.13 2.69
CA LEU A 122 -6.23 3.84 2.63
C LEU A 122 -6.75 3.99 1.19
N LEU A 123 -6.40 5.09 0.52
CA LEU A 123 -6.73 5.29 -0.89
C LEU A 123 -6.12 4.18 -1.76
N GLY A 124 -4.86 3.82 -1.49
CA GLY A 124 -4.19 2.69 -2.13
C GLY A 124 -4.92 1.37 -1.89
N ALA A 125 -5.39 1.10 -0.67
CA ALA A 125 -6.16 -0.09 -0.36
C ALA A 125 -7.47 -0.11 -1.14
N VAL A 126 -8.23 0.98 -1.18
CA VAL A 126 -9.47 1.07 -1.99
C VAL A 126 -9.18 0.80 -3.46
N PHE A 127 -8.12 1.39 -4.00
CA PHE A 127 -7.71 1.17 -5.39
C PHE A 127 -7.34 -0.30 -5.66
N VAL A 128 -6.59 -0.93 -4.74
CA VAL A 128 -6.25 -2.34 -4.80
C VAL A 128 -7.50 -3.23 -4.80
N HIS A 129 -8.50 -2.96 -3.97
CA HIS A 129 -9.75 -3.72 -3.97
C HIS A 129 -10.50 -3.62 -5.29
N TRP A 130 -10.53 -2.44 -5.89
CA TRP A 130 -11.11 -2.26 -7.20
C TRP A 130 -10.34 -3.06 -8.26
N LEU A 131 -9.00 -3.04 -8.24
CA LEU A 131 -8.18 -3.84 -9.16
C LEU A 131 -8.37 -5.34 -8.97
N ILE A 132 -8.47 -5.84 -7.72
CA ILE A 132 -8.79 -7.24 -7.41
C ILE A 132 -10.11 -7.63 -8.08
N PHE A 133 -11.14 -6.80 -7.93
CA PHE A 133 -12.44 -7.05 -8.55
C PHE A 133 -12.36 -7.11 -10.07
N GLN A 134 -11.63 -6.18 -10.71
CA GLN A 134 -11.42 -6.20 -12.15
C GLN A 134 -10.66 -7.48 -12.60
N SER A 135 -9.58 -7.84 -11.91
CA SER A 135 -8.79 -9.04 -12.20
C SER A 135 -9.63 -10.32 -12.11
N LEU A 136 -10.42 -10.49 -11.05
CA LEU A 136 -11.20 -11.71 -10.83
C LEU A 136 -12.45 -11.82 -11.72
N TYR A 137 -13.20 -10.74 -11.86
CA TYR A 137 -14.56 -10.79 -12.42
C TYR A 137 -14.70 -10.17 -13.81
N ARG A 138 -13.70 -9.42 -14.29
CA ARG A 138 -13.71 -8.82 -15.64
C ARG A 138 -12.65 -9.43 -16.55
N ILE A 139 -11.41 -9.54 -16.05
CA ILE A 139 -10.27 -10.02 -16.85
C ILE A 139 -10.18 -11.55 -16.79
N GLY A 140 -10.38 -12.14 -15.61
CA GLY A 140 -10.18 -13.57 -15.41
C GLY A 140 -8.70 -13.96 -15.39
N ALA A 141 -7.82 -13.06 -14.98
CA ALA A 141 -6.40 -13.32 -14.82
C ALA A 141 -5.82 -12.53 -13.64
N LEU A 142 -4.77 -13.08 -13.04
CA LEU A 142 -4.06 -12.58 -11.88
C LEU A 142 -2.61 -12.30 -12.26
N CYS A 143 -2.04 -11.26 -11.65
CA CYS A 143 -0.65 -10.87 -11.85
C CYS A 143 0.11 -11.07 -10.53
N PRO A 144 1.14 -11.93 -10.48
CA PRO A 144 1.93 -12.16 -9.26
C PRO A 144 2.53 -10.88 -8.67
N TYR A 145 3.02 -9.95 -9.50
CA TYR A 145 3.55 -8.67 -9.01
C TYR A 145 2.45 -7.76 -8.43
N CYS A 146 1.27 -7.71 -9.05
CA CYS A 146 0.12 -6.99 -8.48
C CYS A 146 -0.30 -7.61 -7.13
N MET A 147 -0.33 -8.94 -7.03
CA MET A 147 -0.62 -9.62 -5.76
C MET A 147 0.41 -9.28 -4.68
N GLY A 148 1.69 -9.14 -5.05
CA GLY A 148 2.74 -8.65 -4.15
C GLY A 148 2.45 -7.25 -3.62
N VAL A 149 2.02 -6.33 -4.50
CA VAL A 149 1.57 -4.98 -4.12
C VAL A 149 0.37 -5.07 -3.16
N TRP A 150 -0.63 -5.89 -3.48
CA TRP A 150 -1.81 -6.07 -2.63
C TRP A 150 -1.43 -6.56 -1.23
N ALA A 151 -0.49 -7.50 -1.17
CA ALA A 151 -0.02 -8.10 0.07
C ALA A 151 0.69 -7.11 1.00
N VAL A 152 1.37 -6.09 0.46
CA VAL A 152 2.03 -5.07 1.29
C VAL A 152 1.13 -3.88 1.62
N THR A 153 0.18 -3.52 0.75
CA THR A 153 -0.68 -2.34 0.94
C THR A 153 -1.58 -2.46 2.19
N ILE A 154 -2.21 -3.63 2.41
CA ILE A 154 -3.14 -3.80 3.54
C ILE A 154 -2.43 -3.76 4.90
N PRO A 155 -1.31 -4.50 5.12
CA PRO A 155 -0.52 -4.35 6.34
C PRO A 155 0.05 -2.94 6.53
N LEU A 156 0.47 -2.26 5.45
CA LEU A 156 0.94 -0.87 5.53
C LEU A 156 -0.16 0.07 6.06
N LEU A 157 -1.39 -0.08 5.57
CA LEU A 157 -2.53 0.69 6.08
C LEU A 157 -2.72 0.47 7.59
N VAL A 158 -2.66 -0.78 8.04
CA VAL A 158 -2.83 -1.11 9.46
C VAL A 158 -1.73 -0.51 10.32
N VAL A 159 -0.47 -0.61 9.89
CA VAL A 159 0.68 -0.07 10.63
C VAL A 159 0.64 1.46 10.63
N ALA A 160 0.49 2.10 9.47
CA ALA A 160 0.43 3.56 9.36
C ALA A 160 -0.73 4.14 10.16
N SER A 161 -1.92 3.53 10.08
CA SER A 161 -3.10 3.97 10.85
C SER A 161 -2.88 3.81 12.35
N SER A 162 -2.23 2.73 12.80
CA SER A 162 -1.94 2.54 14.23
C SER A 162 -0.99 3.61 14.79
N ILE A 163 -0.01 4.04 14.01
CA ILE A 163 0.94 5.09 14.40
C ILE A 163 0.25 6.47 14.38
N ALA A 164 -0.57 6.74 13.36
CA ALA A 164 -1.28 8.01 13.23
C ALA A 164 -2.34 8.22 14.34
N LEU A 165 -3.01 7.14 14.76
CA LEU A 165 -4.16 7.16 15.66
C LEU A 165 -3.83 6.88 17.13
N GLU A 166 -2.56 6.66 17.47
CA GLU A 166 -2.12 6.31 18.83
C GLU A 166 -2.72 7.22 19.93
N PRO A 167 -2.81 8.55 19.76
CA PRO A 167 -3.30 9.42 20.85
C PRO A 167 -4.82 9.43 20.99
N LEU A 168 -5.54 8.75 20.09
CA LEU A 168 -6.98 8.54 20.15
C LEU A 168 -7.33 7.18 20.80
N HIS A 169 -6.36 6.46 21.40
CA HIS A 169 -6.56 5.21 22.13
C HIS A 169 -7.50 5.30 23.36
N GLY A 170 -7.95 6.50 23.73
CA GLY A 170 -9.05 6.71 24.66
C GLY A 170 -10.41 6.21 24.14
N ASN A 171 -10.58 6.09 22.82
CA ASN A 171 -11.80 5.59 22.21
C ASN A 171 -11.84 4.04 22.23
N ALA A 172 -12.85 3.47 22.89
CA ALA A 172 -13.03 2.02 23.05
C ALA A 172 -13.08 1.29 21.69
N VAL A 173 -13.72 1.89 20.68
CA VAL A 173 -13.84 1.31 19.34
C VAL A 173 -12.47 1.18 18.67
N LEU A 174 -11.64 2.21 18.78
CA LEU A 174 -10.32 2.24 18.16
C LEU A 174 -9.37 1.23 18.82
N ARG A 175 -9.50 1.04 20.13
CA ARG A 175 -8.76 0.04 20.89
C ARG A 175 -9.10 -1.38 20.46
N VAL A 176 -10.40 -1.69 20.29
CA VAL A 176 -10.85 -3.00 19.83
C VAL A 176 -10.34 -3.28 18.41
N ILE A 177 -10.45 -2.31 17.50
CA ILE A 177 -9.92 -2.43 16.13
C ILE A 177 -8.40 -2.66 16.16
N HIS A 178 -7.67 -1.90 16.98
CA HIS A 178 -6.22 -2.04 17.09
C HIS A 178 -5.81 -3.40 17.69
N GLN A 179 -6.60 -3.97 18.60
CA GLN A 179 -6.37 -5.31 19.14
C GLN A 179 -6.62 -6.40 18.09
N TRP A 180 -7.70 -6.26 17.31
CA TRP A 180 -8.10 -7.22 16.28
C TRP A 180 -7.43 -6.99 14.92
N ARG A 181 -6.56 -5.99 14.79
CA ARG A 181 -6.01 -5.56 13.50
C ARG A 181 -5.35 -6.70 12.71
N TRP A 182 -4.61 -7.58 13.37
CA TRP A 182 -3.97 -8.72 12.71
C TRP A 182 -4.97 -9.82 12.34
N SER A 183 -6.02 -10.00 13.15
CA SER A 183 -7.14 -10.89 12.81
C SER A 183 -7.91 -10.38 11.59
N LEU A 184 -8.11 -9.07 11.46
CA LEU A 184 -8.74 -8.45 10.29
C LEU A 184 -7.88 -8.62 9.04
N VAL A 185 -6.56 -8.43 9.15
CA VAL A 185 -5.62 -8.68 8.03
C VAL A 185 -5.65 -10.15 7.63
N ALA A 186 -5.57 -11.07 8.59
CA ALA A 186 -5.62 -12.51 8.31
C ALA A 186 -6.94 -12.89 7.64
N LEU A 187 -8.07 -12.43 8.17
CA LEU A 187 -9.40 -12.64 7.59
C LEU A 187 -9.47 -12.11 6.15
N TRP A 188 -8.91 -10.93 5.90
CA TRP A 188 -8.85 -10.35 4.57
C TRP A 188 -8.06 -11.22 3.59
N PHE A 189 -6.87 -11.69 3.97
CA PHE A 189 -6.06 -12.60 3.15
C PHE A 189 -6.77 -13.92 2.91
N THR A 190 -7.38 -14.51 3.94
CA THR A 190 -8.17 -15.74 3.82
C THR A 190 -9.32 -15.54 2.83
N ALA A 191 -10.07 -14.45 2.96
CA ALA A 191 -11.16 -14.13 2.03
C ALA A 191 -10.65 -13.97 0.60
N LEU A 192 -9.56 -13.23 0.39
CA LEU A 192 -8.95 -13.06 -0.93
C LEU A 192 -8.53 -14.39 -1.56
N ILE A 193 -7.85 -15.25 -0.79
CA ILE A 193 -7.41 -16.56 -1.26
C ILE A 193 -8.61 -17.45 -1.61
N LEU A 194 -9.65 -17.48 -0.76
CA LEU A 194 -10.86 -18.24 -1.04
C LEU A 194 -11.58 -17.74 -2.30
N LEU A 195 -11.64 -16.42 -2.52
CA LEU A 195 -12.22 -15.83 -3.73
C LEU A 195 -11.43 -16.22 -4.98
N ILE A 196 -10.09 -16.21 -4.91
CA ILE A 196 -9.22 -16.66 -6.01
C ILE A 196 -9.45 -18.16 -6.30
N LEU A 197 -9.44 -19.01 -5.26
CA LEU A 197 -9.63 -20.45 -5.40
C LEU A 197 -11.01 -20.78 -5.98
N ALA A 198 -12.07 -20.17 -5.45
CA ALA A 198 -13.44 -20.37 -5.93
C ALA A 198 -13.59 -19.92 -7.39
N ARG A 199 -12.99 -18.79 -7.77
CA ARG A 199 -13.11 -18.25 -9.13
C ARG A 199 -12.40 -19.12 -10.17
N PHE A 200 -11.24 -19.66 -9.83
CA PHE A 200 -10.42 -20.46 -10.74
C PHE A 200 -10.51 -21.97 -10.50
N TRP A 201 -11.52 -22.42 -9.74
CA TRP A 201 -11.67 -23.82 -9.32
C TRP A 201 -11.58 -24.81 -10.49
N ASN A 202 -12.29 -24.53 -11.58
CA ASN A 202 -12.31 -25.38 -12.77
C ASN A 202 -10.92 -25.55 -13.41
N TYR A 203 -10.04 -24.56 -13.30
CA TYR A 203 -8.66 -24.66 -13.77
C TYR A 203 -7.84 -25.53 -12.81
N TRP A 204 -7.91 -25.27 -11.50
CA TRP A 204 -7.16 -26.04 -10.51
C TRP A 204 -7.56 -27.51 -10.47
N SER A 205 -8.84 -27.83 -10.64
CA SER A 205 -9.33 -29.21 -10.69
C SER A 205 -8.82 -30.00 -11.89
N THR A 206 -8.30 -29.34 -12.94
CA THR A 206 -7.68 -30.03 -14.08
C THR A 206 -6.21 -30.39 -13.86
N LEU A 207 -5.60 -29.88 -12.78
CA LEU A 207 -4.21 -30.14 -12.40
C LEU A 207 -4.07 -31.19 -11.28
N LEU A 208 -5.19 -31.64 -10.70
CA LEU A 208 -5.29 -32.74 -9.73
C LEU A 208 -5.62 -34.05 -10.46
#